data_AF-A0A4U3MA00-F1
#
_entry.id   AF-A0A4U3MA00-F1
#
_cell.length_a   1.000
_cell.length_b   1.000
_cell.length_c   1.000
_cell.angle_alpha   90.00
_cell.angle_beta   90.00
_cell.angle_gamma   90.00
#
_symmetry.space_group_name_H-M   'P 1'
#
loop_
_entity.id
_entity.type
_entity.pdbx_description
1 polymer ?
#
loop_
_entity_poly.entity_id
_entity_poly.type
_entity_poly.pdbx_seq_one_letter_code
_entity_poly.pdbx_strand_id
1 'polypeptide(L)'
;MSVWLEAVLIAVATLAGSWLARRSSTKVSVGLAIASALMLVTALGEILPDAIDDAIEQNVPLWTIGLSIVLGFSVITYFTREGCAHEHPKEAARHAAGVHRRVKAVATAALFGGTGTAIALAIHRAIEGASLTLSGASLVVLLALLIHSLSEGLALTAMLDLAGRKIAFWMLLACVSPVAGILVAEMSPIPPQATPILLGTIAGVLLRTAIVGFRLAGGESGRMPRRAALAAGGVAAALATTLAVAQWMPVSAGETAGPVAAMIRRPVAIPLPLPEPAPAFTPKDRSQLRWALTTGRLSLAEILARTDRLTRHTSIWWLLRGRLTGRDLDAHGIPESSTVGDLTLPQRDYLVDAVARKG
;
A
#
# COMPACT_ATOMS: atom_id res chain seq x y z
N MET A 1 18.48 -2.24 11.38
CA MET A 1 19.25 -1.76 10.22
C MET A 1 18.80 -0.34 9.92
N SER A 2 19.66 0.58 9.46
CA SER A 2 19.17 1.92 9.10
C SER A 2 18.41 1.85 7.76
N VAL A 3 17.31 2.58 7.64
CA VAL A 3 16.51 2.68 6.39
C VAL A 3 17.39 3.10 5.20
N TRP A 4 18.43 3.88 5.46
CA TRP A 4 19.45 4.27 4.48
C TRP A 4 20.24 3.08 3.92
N LEU A 5 20.61 2.10 4.76
CA LEU A 5 21.29 0.90 4.30
C LEU A 5 20.37 0.03 3.44
N GLU A 6 19.08 -0.05 3.79
CA GLU A 6 18.07 -0.75 2.99
C GLU A 6 17.91 -0.12 1.60
N ALA A 7 17.84 1.22 1.53
CA ALA A 7 17.80 1.95 0.27
C ALA A 7 19.05 1.70 -0.60
N VAL A 8 20.24 1.65 0.01
CA VAL A 8 21.49 1.31 -0.69
C VAL A 8 21.45 -0.11 -1.24
N LEU A 9 21.00 -1.10 -0.44
CA LEU A 9 20.88 -2.48 -0.89
C LEU A 9 19.88 -2.61 -2.05
N ILE A 10 18.76 -1.90 -1.99
CA ILE A 10 17.77 -1.83 -3.07
C ILE A 10 18.35 -1.22 -4.34
N ALA A 11 19.11 -0.13 -4.23
CA ALA A 11 19.79 0.47 -5.37
C ALA A 11 20.81 -0.51 -6.00
N VAL A 12 21.61 -1.21 -5.16
CA VAL A 12 22.56 -2.22 -5.62
C VAL A 12 21.84 -3.39 -6.32
N ALA A 13 20.73 -3.88 -5.78
CA ALA A 13 19.93 -4.92 -6.41
C ALA A 13 19.43 -4.49 -7.78
N THR A 14 18.95 -3.27 -7.93
CA THR A 14 18.50 -2.73 -9.22
C THR A 14 19.62 -2.58 -10.24
N LEU A 15 20.78 -2.10 -9.81
CA LEU A 15 21.97 -2.06 -10.66
C LEU A 15 22.42 -3.46 -11.08
N ALA A 16 22.38 -4.44 -10.18
CA ALA A 16 22.69 -5.82 -10.48
C ALA A 16 21.73 -6.40 -11.53
N GLY A 17 20.44 -6.09 -11.42
CA GLY A 17 19.41 -6.49 -12.37
C GLY A 17 19.66 -5.89 -13.75
N SER A 18 19.93 -4.59 -13.78
CA SER A 18 20.31 -3.87 -15.00
C SER A 18 21.55 -4.45 -15.67
N TRP A 19 22.60 -4.73 -14.89
CA TRP A 19 23.82 -5.34 -15.38
C TRP A 19 23.57 -6.74 -15.96
N LEU A 20 22.76 -7.56 -15.27
CA LEU A 20 22.40 -8.89 -15.71
C LEU A 20 21.60 -8.86 -17.03
N ALA A 21 20.70 -7.88 -17.21
CA ALA A 21 19.97 -7.66 -18.46
C ALA A 21 20.92 -7.46 -19.63
N ARG A 22 21.94 -6.62 -19.46
CA ARG A 22 22.93 -6.30 -20.50
C ARG A 22 23.79 -7.51 -20.87
N ARG A 23 24.11 -8.37 -19.90
CA ARG A 23 24.98 -9.54 -20.14
C ARG A 23 24.25 -10.70 -20.80
N SER A 24 22.92 -10.79 -20.70
CA SER A 24 22.15 -11.95 -21.15
C SER A 24 20.99 -11.59 -22.07
N SER A 25 21.28 -10.88 -23.17
CA SER A 25 20.28 -10.48 -24.18
C SER A 25 19.44 -11.67 -24.70
N THR A 26 20.05 -12.86 -24.83
CA THR A 26 19.37 -14.08 -25.29
C THR A 26 18.38 -14.66 -24.27
N LYS A 27 18.49 -14.30 -22.98
CA LYS A 27 17.62 -14.81 -21.89
C LYS A 27 16.65 -13.75 -21.37
N VAL A 28 16.56 -12.58 -22.01
CA VAL A 28 15.71 -11.47 -21.57
C VAL A 28 14.24 -11.88 -21.46
N SER A 29 13.73 -12.73 -22.36
CA SER A 29 12.33 -13.20 -22.30
C SER A 29 12.03 -14.03 -21.04
N VAL A 30 12.96 -14.90 -20.63
CA VAL A 30 12.82 -15.70 -19.39
C VAL A 30 12.90 -14.79 -18.17
N GLY A 31 13.87 -13.88 -18.13
CA GLY A 31 14.01 -12.92 -17.04
C GLY A 31 12.78 -12.03 -16.89
N LEU A 32 12.23 -11.55 -18.00
CA LEU A 32 11.04 -10.71 -18.03
C LEU A 32 9.77 -11.48 -17.60
N ALA A 33 9.65 -12.75 -17.98
CA ALA A 33 8.55 -13.60 -17.52
C ALA A 33 8.61 -13.81 -16.00
N ILE A 34 9.80 -14.12 -15.45
CA ILE A 34 9.98 -14.29 -14.01
C ILE A 34 9.70 -12.97 -13.27
N ALA A 35 10.26 -11.86 -13.75
CA ALA A 35 10.04 -10.53 -13.21
C ALA A 35 8.55 -10.16 -13.14
N SER A 36 7.83 -10.39 -14.25
CA SER A 36 6.39 -10.12 -14.35
C SER A 36 5.57 -11.00 -13.41
N ALA A 37 5.98 -12.26 -13.22
CA ALA A 37 5.31 -13.18 -12.31
C ALA A 37 5.50 -12.77 -10.85
N LEU A 38 6.71 -12.35 -10.48
CA LEU A 38 7.00 -11.82 -9.15
C LEU A 38 6.16 -10.56 -8.87
N MET A 39 6.17 -9.59 -9.79
CA MET A 39 5.34 -8.37 -9.66
C MET A 39 3.86 -8.70 -9.48
N LEU A 40 3.33 -9.67 -10.24
CA LEU A 40 1.94 -10.08 -10.13
C LEU A 40 1.63 -10.71 -8.77
N VAL A 41 2.50 -11.60 -8.28
CA VAL A 41 2.33 -12.23 -6.96
C VAL A 41 2.41 -11.20 -5.84
N THR A 42 3.38 -10.29 -5.87
CA THR A 42 3.50 -9.19 -4.89
C THR A 42 2.27 -8.29 -4.89
N ALA A 43 1.80 -7.87 -6.08
CA ALA A 43 0.62 -7.01 -6.18
C ALA A 43 -0.65 -7.66 -5.62
N LEU A 44 -0.84 -8.96 -5.86
CA LEU A 44 -2.06 -9.68 -5.46
C LEU A 44 -1.99 -10.33 -4.08
N GLY A 45 -0.80 -10.72 -3.64
CA GLY A 45 -0.58 -11.50 -2.41
C GLY A 45 -0.13 -10.66 -1.22
N GLU A 46 0.46 -9.49 -1.45
CA GLU A 46 0.90 -8.58 -0.37
C GLU A 46 0.11 -7.27 -0.44
N ILE A 47 0.26 -6.51 -1.54
CA ILE A 47 -0.21 -5.12 -1.59
C ILE A 47 -1.73 -5.02 -1.56
N LEU A 48 -2.44 -5.89 -2.31
CA LEU A 48 -3.89 -5.84 -2.37
C LEU A 48 -4.56 -6.25 -1.04
N PRO A 49 -4.16 -7.36 -0.38
CA PRO A 49 -4.63 -7.68 0.97
C PRO A 49 -4.37 -6.55 1.96
N ASP A 50 -3.15 -6.02 2.01
CA ASP A 50 -2.79 -4.93 2.93
C ASP A 50 -3.65 -3.68 2.67
N ALA A 51 -3.90 -3.32 1.41
CA ALA A 51 -4.77 -2.20 1.05
C ALA A 51 -6.21 -2.38 1.52
N ILE A 52 -6.72 -3.62 1.52
CA ILE A 52 -8.07 -3.95 1.98
C ILE A 52 -8.14 -3.88 3.51
N ASP A 53 -7.17 -4.47 4.19
CA ASP A 53 -7.11 -4.48 5.65
C ASP A 53 -6.95 -3.05 6.20
N ASP A 54 -6.03 -2.25 5.63
CA ASP A 54 -5.87 -0.83 5.96
C ASP A 54 -7.14 -0.03 5.67
N ALA A 55 -7.85 -0.33 4.58
CA ALA A 55 -9.10 0.35 4.26
C ALA A 55 -10.17 0.07 5.33
N ILE A 56 -10.28 -1.19 5.79
CA ILE A 56 -11.20 -1.58 6.85
C ILE A 56 -10.83 -0.89 8.17
N GLU A 57 -9.55 -0.91 8.55
CA GLU A 57 -9.07 -0.29 9.79
C GLU A 57 -9.31 1.22 9.80
N GLN A 58 -9.08 1.89 8.66
CA GLN A 58 -9.20 3.34 8.53
C GLN A 58 -10.60 3.82 8.13
N ASN A 59 -11.60 2.91 8.09
CA ASN A 59 -12.98 3.20 7.65
C ASN A 59 -13.07 3.81 6.24
N VAL A 60 -12.13 3.44 5.36
CA VAL A 60 -12.13 3.82 3.94
C VAL A 60 -13.02 2.83 3.17
N PRO A 61 -14.01 3.30 2.40
CA PRO A 61 -14.90 2.39 1.66
C PRO A 61 -14.16 1.54 0.64
N LEU A 62 -14.36 0.21 0.62
CA LEU A 62 -13.63 -0.70 -0.28
C LEU A 62 -13.74 -0.36 -1.79
N TRP A 63 -14.81 0.32 -2.21
CA TRP A 63 -14.94 0.77 -3.60
C TRP A 63 -13.87 1.81 -3.99
N THR A 64 -13.36 2.61 -3.06
CA THR A 64 -12.28 3.57 -3.35
C THR A 64 -10.98 2.84 -3.68
N ILE A 65 -10.74 1.67 -3.06
CA ILE A 65 -9.60 0.80 -3.38
C ILE A 65 -9.75 0.23 -4.79
N GLY A 66 -10.95 -0.26 -5.13
CA GLY A 66 -11.25 -0.70 -6.49
C GLY A 66 -11.01 0.41 -7.53
N LEU A 67 -11.48 1.64 -7.25
CA LEU A 67 -11.24 2.78 -8.14
C LEU A 67 -9.78 3.19 -8.23
N SER A 68 -9.03 3.13 -7.12
CA SER A 68 -7.61 3.49 -7.13
C SER A 68 -6.78 2.47 -7.93
N ILE A 69 -7.09 1.17 -7.83
CA ILE A 69 -6.53 0.12 -8.69
C ILE A 69 -6.81 0.42 -10.17
N VAL A 70 -8.06 0.69 -10.52
CA VAL A 70 -8.43 1.03 -11.90
C VAL A 70 -7.72 2.29 -12.38
N LEU A 71 -7.59 3.30 -11.54
CA LEU A 71 -6.88 4.54 -11.84
C LEU A 71 -5.40 4.26 -12.13
N GLY A 72 -4.70 3.59 -11.21
CA GLY A 72 -3.29 3.23 -11.38
C GLY A 72 -3.06 2.41 -12.65
N PHE A 73 -3.90 1.40 -12.89
CA PHE A 73 -3.86 0.59 -14.10
C PHE A 73 -4.09 1.42 -15.37
N SER A 74 -5.06 2.34 -15.33
CA SER A 74 -5.45 3.19 -16.47
C SER A 74 -4.38 4.21 -16.80
N VAL A 75 -3.73 4.82 -15.80
CA VAL A 75 -2.63 5.76 -15.98
C VAL A 75 -1.47 5.09 -16.74
N ILE A 76 -1.04 3.91 -16.29
CA ILE A 76 0.02 3.16 -16.98
C ILE A 76 -0.45 2.70 -18.36
N THR A 77 -1.71 2.28 -18.49
CA THR A 77 -2.27 1.92 -19.78
C THR A 77 -2.24 3.09 -20.75
N TYR A 78 -2.62 4.29 -20.31
CA TYR A 78 -2.60 5.49 -21.13
C TYR A 78 -1.19 5.80 -21.64
N PHE A 79 -0.19 5.81 -20.75
CA PHE A 79 1.20 6.05 -21.15
C PHE A 79 1.80 4.94 -22.03
N THR A 80 1.29 3.71 -21.94
CA THR A 80 1.77 2.57 -22.75
C THR A 80 0.98 2.34 -24.05
N ARG A 81 -0.22 2.91 -24.21
CA ARG A 81 -1.14 2.63 -25.32
C ARG A 81 -0.73 3.29 -26.64
N GLU A 82 -0.04 4.42 -26.62
CA GLU A 82 0.40 5.11 -27.85
C GLU A 82 1.58 4.44 -28.58
N GLY A 83 2.09 3.33 -28.06
CA GLY A 83 3.13 2.52 -28.72
C GLY A 83 2.63 1.61 -29.84
N CYS A 84 1.32 1.37 -29.97
CA CYS A 84 0.76 0.51 -31.03
C CYS A 84 0.54 1.31 -32.32
N ALA A 85 1.64 1.63 -33.01
CA ALA A 85 1.58 2.01 -34.42
C ALA A 85 1.14 0.78 -35.23
N HIS A 86 -0.15 0.70 -35.57
CA HIS A 86 -0.63 -0.30 -36.53
C HIS A 86 0.06 -0.08 -37.88
N GLU A 87 1.02 -0.94 -38.21
CA GLU A 87 1.45 -1.16 -39.58
C GLU A 87 0.28 -1.77 -40.35
N HIS A 88 -0.46 -0.92 -41.07
CA HIS A 88 -1.32 -1.43 -42.13
C HIS A 88 -0.41 -2.08 -43.19
N PRO A 89 -0.60 -3.37 -43.52
CA PRO A 89 0.04 -3.96 -44.68
C PRO A 89 -0.55 -3.29 -45.90
N LYS A 90 0.12 -2.24 -46.40
CA LYS A 90 -0.17 -1.68 -47.71
C LYS A 90 0.60 -2.52 -48.73
N GLU A 91 -0.05 -3.60 -49.15
CA GLU A 91 0.13 -4.05 -50.53
C GLU A 91 -0.19 -2.88 -51.47
N ALA A 92 0.62 -2.75 -52.53
CA ALA A 92 0.51 -1.76 -53.60
C ALA A 92 0.79 -0.29 -53.22
N ALA A 93 2.07 0.12 -53.32
CA ALA A 93 2.50 1.09 -54.33
C ALA A 93 3.97 1.47 -54.10
N ARG A 94 4.80 1.24 -55.12
CA ARG A 94 6.20 1.66 -55.21
C ARG A 94 6.30 3.19 -55.20
N HIS A 95 6.33 3.83 -54.03
CA HIS A 95 6.74 5.24 -53.92
C HIS A 95 7.70 5.44 -52.73
N ALA A 96 8.85 6.03 -53.04
CA ALA A 96 9.94 6.32 -52.12
C ALA A 96 9.55 7.41 -51.11
N ALA A 97 8.99 7.00 -49.96
CA ALA A 97 8.77 7.85 -48.79
C ALA A 97 9.07 7.10 -47.46
N GLY A 98 10.07 6.20 -47.48
CA GLY A 98 10.26 5.17 -46.45
C GLY A 98 11.01 5.57 -45.17
N VAL A 99 11.69 6.71 -45.12
CA VAL A 99 12.55 7.05 -43.96
C VAL A 99 11.80 7.84 -42.89
N HIS A 100 10.97 8.81 -43.27
CA HIS A 100 10.29 9.68 -42.30
C HIS A 100 9.22 8.96 -41.47
N ARG A 101 8.55 7.95 -42.04
CA ARG A 101 7.50 7.19 -41.33
C ARG A 101 8.07 6.21 -40.31
N ARG A 102 9.21 5.56 -40.61
CA ARG A 102 9.94 4.71 -39.65
C ARG A 102 10.49 5.53 -38.49
N VAL A 103 11.07 6.70 -38.77
CA VAL A 103 11.58 7.59 -37.72
C VAL A 103 10.45 8.08 -36.82
N LYS A 104 9.27 8.41 -37.37
CA LYS A 104 8.12 8.86 -36.56
C LYS A 104 7.53 7.74 -35.71
N ALA A 105 7.36 6.54 -36.26
CA ALA A 105 6.84 5.37 -35.52
C ALA A 105 7.79 4.90 -34.41
N VAL A 106 9.10 4.84 -34.69
CA VAL A 106 10.14 4.54 -33.70
C VAL A 106 10.21 5.66 -32.66
N ALA A 107 10.07 6.92 -33.06
CA ALA A 107 10.06 8.05 -32.12
C ALA A 107 8.85 8.01 -31.18
N THR A 108 7.62 7.73 -31.64
CA THR A 108 6.44 7.58 -30.77
C THR A 108 6.53 6.35 -29.86
N ALA A 109 6.99 5.21 -30.37
CA ALA A 109 7.21 4.02 -29.55
C ALA A 109 8.32 4.24 -28.49
N ALA A 110 9.39 4.96 -28.84
CA ALA A 110 10.50 5.26 -27.95
C ALA A 110 10.22 6.42 -26.98
N LEU A 111 9.34 7.38 -27.32
CA LEU A 111 8.93 8.49 -26.46
C LEU A 111 7.91 8.07 -25.41
N PHE A 112 6.95 7.21 -25.78
CA PHE A 112 5.88 6.82 -24.86
C PHE A 112 6.13 5.47 -24.16
N GLY A 113 6.83 4.51 -24.81
CA GLY A 113 7.10 3.20 -24.21
C GLY A 113 8.22 3.17 -23.17
N GLY A 114 9.38 3.75 -23.48
CA GLY A 114 10.55 3.67 -22.59
C GLY A 114 10.56 4.72 -21.47
N THR A 115 10.29 5.98 -21.82
CA THR A 115 10.33 7.11 -20.88
C THR A 115 9.15 7.11 -19.92
N GLY A 116 7.92 6.90 -20.41
CA GLY A 116 6.73 6.81 -19.56
C GLY A 116 6.86 5.69 -18.53
N THR A 117 7.34 4.51 -18.96
CA THR A 117 7.56 3.39 -18.04
C THR A 117 8.68 3.66 -17.05
N ALA A 118 9.79 4.30 -17.47
CA ALA A 118 10.87 4.66 -16.55
C ALA A 118 10.42 5.68 -15.48
N ILE A 119 9.61 6.67 -15.85
CA ILE A 119 9.02 7.63 -14.91
C ILE A 119 8.08 6.92 -13.93
N ALA A 120 7.18 6.07 -14.45
CA ALA A 120 6.26 5.30 -13.62
C ALA A 120 7.01 4.43 -12.61
N LEU A 121 8.08 3.75 -13.05
CA LEU A 121 8.91 2.91 -12.18
C LEU A 121 9.68 3.74 -11.14
N ALA A 122 10.17 4.92 -11.52
CA ALA A 122 10.82 5.83 -10.57
C ALA A 122 9.83 6.29 -9.48
N ILE A 123 8.60 6.67 -9.86
CA ILE A 123 7.55 7.05 -8.90
C ILE A 123 7.17 5.86 -8.01
N HIS A 124 6.95 4.67 -8.60
CA HIS A 124 6.67 3.43 -7.88
C HIS A 124 7.72 3.17 -6.79
N ARG A 125 9.00 3.24 -7.15
CA ARG A 125 10.13 3.07 -6.23
C ARG A 125 10.26 4.17 -5.20
N ALA A 126 9.85 5.40 -5.50
CA ALA A 126 9.76 6.44 -4.48
C ALA A 126 8.69 6.09 -3.45
N ILE A 127 7.56 5.50 -3.87
CA ILE A 127 6.56 5.05 -2.91
C ILE A 127 7.08 3.87 -2.08
N GLU A 128 7.83 2.94 -2.68
CA GLU A 128 8.51 1.86 -1.93
C GLU A 128 9.49 2.42 -0.89
N GLY A 129 10.26 3.45 -1.26
CA GLY A 129 11.13 4.16 -0.34
C GLY A 129 10.37 4.79 0.82
N ALA A 130 9.23 5.42 0.54
CA ALA A 130 8.35 5.94 1.57
C ALA A 130 7.84 4.83 2.49
N SER A 131 7.44 3.68 1.96
CA SER A 131 6.96 2.56 2.78
C SER A 131 8.04 1.91 3.64
N LEU A 132 9.31 1.90 3.21
CA LEU A 132 10.43 1.41 4.05
C LEU A 132 10.53 2.14 5.39
N THR A 133 10.20 3.44 5.41
CA THR A 133 10.18 4.21 6.67
C THR A 133 9.10 3.72 7.64
N LEU A 134 8.04 3.09 7.13
CA LEU A 134 6.88 2.64 7.89
C LEU A 134 6.99 1.17 8.32
N SER A 135 7.51 0.29 7.45
CA SER A 135 7.48 -1.17 7.68
C SER A 135 8.42 -1.66 8.78
N GLY A 136 9.35 -0.83 9.25
CA GLY A 136 10.39 -1.26 10.18
C GLY A 136 11.34 -2.29 9.55
N ALA A 137 12.42 -2.64 10.26
CA ALA A 137 13.51 -3.45 9.73
C ALA A 137 13.17 -4.96 9.63
N SER A 138 12.07 -5.33 8.95
CA SER A 138 11.75 -6.73 8.67
C SER A 138 12.67 -7.28 7.58
N LEU A 139 13.50 -8.24 7.93
CA LEU A 139 14.43 -8.90 6.99
C LEU A 139 13.67 -9.55 5.82
N VAL A 140 12.48 -10.09 6.06
CA VAL A 140 11.66 -10.73 5.03
C VAL A 140 11.19 -9.70 3.99
N VAL A 141 10.68 -8.56 4.46
CA VAL A 141 10.25 -7.45 3.58
C VAL A 141 11.43 -6.93 2.77
N LEU A 142 12.59 -6.75 3.40
CA LEU A 142 13.80 -6.34 2.68
C LEU A 142 14.18 -7.34 1.59
N LEU A 143 14.21 -8.65 1.89
CA LEU A 143 14.55 -9.67 0.89
C LEU A 143 13.56 -9.67 -0.29
N ALA A 144 12.26 -9.52 -0.01
CA ALA A 144 11.24 -9.37 -1.04
C ALA A 144 11.51 -8.13 -1.92
N LEU A 145 11.77 -6.97 -1.30
CA LEU A 145 12.11 -5.72 -2.00
C LEU A 145 13.40 -5.83 -2.82
N LEU A 146 14.41 -6.58 -2.36
CA LEU A 146 15.64 -6.80 -3.12
C LEU A 146 15.39 -7.64 -4.37
N ILE A 147 14.62 -8.73 -4.26
CA ILE A 147 14.24 -9.58 -5.40
C ILE A 147 13.40 -8.79 -6.40
N HIS A 148 12.42 -8.03 -5.89
CA HIS A 148 11.58 -7.14 -6.68
C HIS A 148 12.41 -6.07 -7.40
N SER A 149 13.32 -5.40 -6.69
CA SER A 149 14.21 -4.36 -7.22
C SER A 149 15.19 -4.88 -8.27
N LEU A 150 15.67 -6.12 -8.13
CA LEU A 150 16.48 -6.81 -9.13
C LEU A 150 15.68 -7.04 -10.42
N SER A 151 14.44 -7.54 -10.27
CA SER A 151 13.48 -7.76 -11.35
C SER A 151 13.14 -6.47 -12.10
N GLU A 152 12.94 -5.38 -11.37
CA GLU A 152 12.72 -4.05 -11.94
C GLU A 152 13.92 -3.54 -12.74
N GLY A 153 15.13 -3.67 -12.21
CA GLY A 153 16.36 -3.28 -12.91
C GLY A 153 16.52 -4.03 -14.24
N LEU A 154 16.19 -5.33 -14.25
CA LEU A 154 16.15 -6.15 -15.46
C LEU A 154 15.13 -5.60 -16.48
N ALA A 155 13.89 -5.40 -16.04
CA ALA A 155 12.79 -4.95 -16.89
C ALA A 155 13.02 -3.55 -17.46
N LEU A 156 13.44 -2.60 -16.61
CA LEU A 156 13.76 -1.23 -16.99
C LEU A 156 14.84 -1.20 -18.06
N THR A 157 15.93 -1.94 -17.86
CA THR A 157 17.02 -1.99 -18.84
C THR A 157 16.57 -2.58 -20.16
N ALA A 158 15.80 -3.69 -20.15
CA ALA A 158 15.27 -4.28 -21.37
C ALA A 158 14.37 -3.29 -22.14
N MET A 159 13.49 -2.56 -21.45
CA MET A 159 12.59 -1.58 -22.08
C MET A 159 13.34 -0.35 -22.60
N LEU A 160 14.34 0.14 -21.87
CA LEU A 160 15.14 1.29 -22.30
C LEU A 160 16.03 0.93 -23.49
N ASP A 161 16.58 -0.28 -23.51
CA ASP A 161 17.38 -0.80 -24.64
C ASP A 161 16.51 -0.91 -25.91
N LEU A 162 15.31 -1.50 -25.79
CA LEU A 162 14.32 -1.55 -26.88
C LEU A 162 13.91 -0.14 -27.36
N ALA A 163 13.83 0.83 -26.45
CA ALA A 163 13.49 2.21 -26.78
C ALA A 163 14.69 3.04 -27.27
N GLY A 164 15.90 2.48 -27.33
CA GLY A 164 17.12 3.20 -27.71
C GLY A 164 17.45 4.39 -26.80
N ARG A 165 17.07 4.32 -25.52
CA ARG A 165 17.25 5.41 -24.55
C ARG A 165 18.54 5.26 -23.74
N LYS A 166 19.05 6.38 -23.22
CA LYS A 166 20.23 6.40 -22.36
C LYS A 166 19.94 5.69 -21.03
N ILE A 167 20.34 4.42 -20.92
CA ILE A 167 20.11 3.57 -19.73
C ILE A 167 20.63 4.25 -18.45
N ALA A 168 21.83 4.84 -18.49
CA ALA A 168 22.48 5.39 -17.30
C ALA A 168 21.65 6.46 -16.56
N PHE A 169 21.02 7.38 -17.30
CA PHE A 169 20.23 8.46 -16.70
C PHE A 169 18.98 7.91 -15.99
N TRP A 170 18.24 7.03 -16.66
CA TRP A 170 17.02 6.45 -16.09
C TRP A 170 17.32 5.47 -14.96
N MET A 171 18.44 4.76 -15.04
CA MET A 171 18.91 3.89 -13.96
C MET A 171 19.29 4.69 -12.73
N LEU A 172 19.98 5.83 -12.89
CA LEU A 172 20.27 6.75 -11.79
C LEU A 172 18.96 7.24 -11.15
N LEU A 173 17.99 7.67 -11.98
CA LEU A 173 16.69 8.13 -11.49
C LEU A 173 15.98 7.04 -10.67
N ALA A 174 15.95 5.80 -11.16
CA ALA A 174 15.38 4.66 -10.44
C ALA A 174 16.14 4.34 -9.15
N CYS A 175 17.47 4.46 -9.13
CA CYS A 175 18.26 4.19 -7.93
C CYS A 175 18.09 5.26 -6.85
N VAL A 176 17.90 6.52 -7.24
CA VAL A 176 17.72 7.65 -6.31
C VAL A 176 16.27 7.76 -5.82
N SER A 177 15.30 7.23 -6.56
CA SER A 177 13.90 7.46 -6.22
C SER A 177 13.45 6.88 -4.87
N PRO A 178 13.91 5.70 -4.38
CA PRO A 178 13.62 5.26 -3.02
C PRO A 178 14.11 6.24 -1.95
N VAL A 179 15.27 6.85 -2.15
CA VAL A 179 15.79 7.89 -1.25
C VAL A 179 14.88 9.12 -1.24
N ALA A 180 14.41 9.56 -2.41
CA ALA A 180 13.42 10.63 -2.48
C ALA A 180 12.12 10.26 -1.75
N GLY A 181 11.69 9.00 -1.85
CA GLY A 181 10.59 8.44 -1.09
C GLY A 181 10.72 8.56 0.41
N ILE A 182 11.86 8.10 0.95
CA ILE A 182 12.21 8.19 2.37
C ILE A 182 12.13 9.64 2.84
N LEU A 183 12.78 10.56 2.11
CA LEU A 183 12.79 11.98 2.44
C LEU A 183 11.40 12.61 2.44
N VAL A 184 10.54 12.26 1.48
CA VAL A 184 9.16 12.76 1.42
C VAL A 184 8.34 12.24 2.61
N ALA A 185 8.49 10.97 2.97
CA ALA A 185 7.80 10.38 4.12
C ALA A 185 8.24 11.00 5.45
N GLU A 186 9.53 11.35 5.59
CA GLU A 186 10.06 12.04 6.77
C GLU A 186 9.52 13.49 6.89
N MET A 187 9.37 14.20 5.77
CA MET A 187 8.91 15.60 5.78
C MET A 187 7.40 15.75 5.91
N SER A 188 6.63 14.80 5.36
CA SER A 188 5.16 14.89 5.29
C SER A 188 4.53 13.54 5.61
N PRO A 189 4.13 13.28 6.87
CA PRO A 189 3.44 12.05 7.22
C PRO A 189 2.16 11.92 6.40
N ILE A 190 2.01 10.78 5.73
CA ILE A 190 0.87 10.48 4.87
C ILE A 190 -0.38 10.33 5.76
N PRO A 191 -1.50 10.98 5.43
CA PRO A 191 -2.75 10.77 6.16
C PRO A 191 -3.11 9.27 6.17
N PRO A 192 -3.52 8.68 7.30
CA PRO A 192 -3.80 7.25 7.40
C PRO A 192 -4.81 6.75 6.34
N GLN A 193 -5.79 7.59 5.99
CA GLN A 193 -6.80 7.27 4.98
C GLN A 193 -6.24 7.26 3.55
N ALA A 194 -5.11 7.95 3.30
CA ALA A 194 -4.47 7.98 1.99
C ALA A 194 -3.65 6.71 1.73
N THR A 195 -3.13 6.05 2.77
CA THR A 195 -2.34 4.82 2.66
C THR A 195 -3.04 3.73 1.83
N PRO A 196 -4.27 3.26 2.16
CA PRO A 196 -4.92 2.20 1.39
C PRO A 196 -5.26 2.64 -0.05
N ILE A 197 -5.54 3.93 -0.28
CA ILE A 197 -5.77 4.47 -1.63
C ILE A 197 -4.48 4.43 -2.47
N LEU A 198 -3.35 4.81 -1.87
CA LEU A 198 -2.03 4.74 -2.51
C LEU A 198 -1.65 3.29 -2.80
N LEU A 199 -1.82 2.37 -1.85
CA LEU A 199 -1.56 0.94 -2.04
C LEU A 199 -2.41 0.36 -3.18
N GLY A 200 -3.71 0.67 -3.23
CA GLY A 200 -4.56 0.25 -4.35
C GLY A 200 -4.09 0.82 -5.70
N THR A 201 -3.66 2.09 -5.73
CA THR A 201 -3.08 2.70 -6.95
C THR A 201 -1.82 1.95 -7.41
N ILE A 202 -0.91 1.64 -6.48
CA ILE A 202 0.31 0.87 -6.74
C ILE A 202 -0.02 -0.54 -7.26
N ALA A 203 -0.97 -1.23 -6.63
CA ALA A 203 -1.42 -2.54 -7.08
C ALA A 203 -1.91 -2.50 -8.54
N GLY A 204 -2.67 -1.46 -8.92
CA GLY A 204 -3.09 -1.22 -10.30
C GLY A 204 -1.93 -1.00 -11.27
N VAL A 205 -0.94 -0.19 -10.88
CA VAL A 205 0.29 0.06 -11.65
C VAL A 205 1.06 -1.24 -11.88
N LEU A 206 1.32 -2.00 -10.80
CA LEU A 206 2.05 -3.27 -10.85
C LEU A 206 1.33 -4.34 -11.67
N LEU A 207 0.00 -4.42 -11.55
CA LEU A 207 -0.80 -5.34 -12.35
C LEU A 207 -0.64 -5.03 -13.83
N ARG A 208 -0.66 -3.75 -14.21
CA ARG A 208 -0.48 -3.35 -15.61
C ARG A 208 0.93 -3.65 -16.11
N THR A 209 1.97 -3.32 -15.34
CA THR A 209 3.37 -3.58 -15.73
C THR A 209 3.65 -5.06 -15.86
N ALA A 210 3.14 -5.90 -14.94
CA ALA A 210 3.23 -7.36 -15.03
C ALA A 210 2.59 -7.89 -16.32
N ILE A 211 1.39 -7.42 -16.69
CA ILE A 211 0.73 -7.83 -17.94
C ILE A 211 1.55 -7.40 -19.17
N VAL A 212 2.11 -6.18 -19.18
CA VAL A 212 2.98 -5.73 -20.27
C VAL A 212 4.23 -6.61 -20.35
N GLY A 213 4.91 -6.84 -19.24
CA GLY A 213 6.12 -7.66 -19.18
C GLY A 213 5.87 -9.10 -19.64
N PHE A 214 4.75 -9.69 -19.27
CA PHE A 214 4.35 -11.00 -19.77
C PHE A 214 4.12 -11.03 -21.28
N ARG A 215 3.46 -10.01 -21.84
CA ARG A 215 3.28 -9.90 -23.30
C ARG A 215 4.61 -9.75 -24.02
N LEU A 216 5.50 -8.91 -23.50
CA LEU A 216 6.84 -8.72 -24.05
C LEU A 216 7.67 -10.02 -23.98
N ALA A 217 7.53 -10.79 -22.91
CA ALA A 217 8.20 -12.08 -22.76
C ALA A 217 7.72 -13.15 -23.77
N GLY A 218 6.47 -13.03 -24.26
CA GLY A 218 5.91 -13.89 -25.31
C GLY A 218 6.34 -13.53 -26.74
N GLY A 219 7.03 -12.40 -26.93
CA GLY A 219 7.44 -11.90 -28.24
C GLY A 219 6.26 -11.67 -29.20
N GLU A 220 6.52 -11.75 -30.51
CA GLU A 220 5.51 -11.51 -31.56
C GLU A 220 4.33 -12.51 -31.52
N SER A 221 4.60 -13.73 -31.07
CA SER A 221 3.57 -14.78 -31.00
C SER A 221 2.58 -14.58 -29.84
N GLY A 222 2.92 -13.74 -28.86
CA GLY A 222 2.19 -13.61 -27.59
C GLY A 222 2.21 -14.88 -26.72
N ARG A 223 2.81 -15.98 -27.18
CA ARG A 223 2.91 -17.25 -26.45
C ARG A 223 4.29 -17.33 -25.81
N MET A 224 4.33 -17.45 -24.49
CA MET A 224 5.58 -17.65 -23.80
C MET A 224 6.20 -19.00 -24.18
N PRO A 225 7.52 -19.06 -24.38
CA PRO A 225 8.20 -20.33 -24.50
C PRO A 225 7.96 -21.14 -23.23
N ARG A 226 7.63 -22.44 -23.38
CA ARG A 226 7.25 -23.32 -22.26
C ARG A 226 8.24 -23.26 -21.08
N ARG A 227 9.54 -23.12 -21.37
CA ARG A 227 10.60 -22.96 -20.35
C ARG A 227 10.44 -21.68 -19.52
N ALA A 228 10.13 -20.54 -20.16
CA ALA A 228 9.89 -19.27 -19.46
C ALA A 228 8.62 -19.33 -18.61
N ALA A 229 7.54 -19.92 -19.15
CA ALA A 229 6.30 -20.11 -18.41
C ALA A 229 6.48 -21.02 -17.18
N LEU A 230 7.22 -22.13 -17.32
CA LEU A 230 7.54 -23.01 -16.20
C LEU A 230 8.44 -22.33 -15.16
N ALA A 231 9.44 -21.57 -15.59
CA ALA A 231 10.32 -20.84 -14.68
C ALA A 231 9.55 -19.74 -13.91
N ALA A 232 8.76 -18.93 -14.61
CA ALA A 232 7.90 -17.91 -14.02
C ALA A 232 6.89 -18.52 -13.06
N GLY A 233 6.18 -19.58 -13.46
CA GLY A 233 5.22 -20.29 -12.62
C GLY A 233 5.87 -20.91 -11.38
N GLY A 234 7.05 -21.51 -11.53
CA GLY A 234 7.80 -22.09 -10.41
C GLY A 234 8.24 -21.04 -9.39
N VAL A 235 8.79 -19.91 -9.86
CA VAL A 235 9.20 -18.80 -8.98
C VAL A 235 8.00 -18.16 -8.30
N ALA A 236 6.92 -17.90 -9.03
CA ALA A 236 5.69 -17.36 -8.46
C ALA A 236 5.09 -18.28 -7.40
N ALA A 237 5.02 -19.59 -7.68
CA ALA A 237 4.51 -20.58 -6.73
C ALA A 237 5.39 -20.67 -5.47
N ALA A 238 6.72 -20.65 -5.63
CA ALA A 238 7.65 -20.64 -4.52
C ALA A 238 7.44 -19.40 -3.63
N LEU A 239 7.40 -18.19 -4.23
CA LEU A 239 7.15 -16.96 -3.50
C LEU A 239 5.79 -16.98 -2.78
N ALA A 240 4.71 -17.30 -3.50
CA ALA A 240 3.37 -17.37 -2.91
C ALA A 240 3.30 -18.37 -1.75
N THR A 241 3.99 -19.50 -1.87
CA THR A 241 4.08 -20.50 -0.78
C THR A 241 4.86 -19.93 0.41
N THR A 242 5.98 -19.24 0.17
CA THR A 242 6.75 -18.60 1.24
C THR A 242 5.92 -17.54 1.97
N LEU A 243 5.17 -16.71 1.25
CA LEU A 243 4.30 -15.70 1.84
C LEU A 243 3.16 -16.33 2.63
N ALA A 244 2.51 -17.36 2.09
CA ALA A 244 1.49 -18.10 2.83
C ALA A 244 2.08 -18.72 4.10
N VAL A 245 3.24 -19.38 4.03
CA VAL A 245 3.89 -19.96 5.23
C VAL A 245 4.25 -18.87 6.24
N ALA A 246 4.76 -17.72 5.79
CA ALA A 246 5.09 -16.60 6.68
C ALA A 246 3.86 -16.03 7.39
N GLN A 247 2.71 -15.93 6.71
CA GLN A 247 1.45 -15.48 7.31
C GLN A 247 0.86 -16.48 8.31
N TRP A 248 1.14 -17.77 8.14
CA TRP A 248 0.62 -18.83 9.01
C TRP A 248 1.52 -19.16 10.20
N MET A 249 2.78 -18.71 10.21
CA MET A 249 3.65 -18.89 11.36
C MET A 249 3.23 -17.91 12.46
N PRO A 250 2.68 -18.38 13.61
CA PRO A 250 2.33 -17.50 14.70
C PRO A 250 3.61 -16.79 15.15
N VAL A 251 3.59 -15.45 15.14
CA VAL A 251 4.67 -14.65 15.71
C VAL A 251 4.88 -15.15 17.12
N SER A 252 6.02 -15.80 17.37
CA SER A 252 6.33 -16.41 18.65
C SER A 252 6.24 -15.31 19.72
N ALA A 253 5.21 -15.40 20.57
CA ALA A 253 4.84 -14.37 21.55
C ALA A 253 5.92 -14.04 22.61
N GLY A 254 7.12 -14.64 22.49
CA GLY A 254 8.28 -14.41 23.34
C GLY A 254 9.34 -13.48 22.75
N GLU A 255 9.27 -13.11 21.47
CA GLU A 255 10.14 -12.04 20.95
C GLU A 255 9.49 -10.70 21.28
N THR A 256 9.81 -10.16 22.45
CA THR A 256 9.50 -8.78 22.83
C THR A 256 9.83 -7.89 21.65
N ALA A 257 8.80 -7.35 20.99
CA ALA A 257 8.95 -6.35 19.94
C ALA A 257 9.94 -5.32 20.46
N GLY A 258 11.14 -5.34 19.90
CA GLY A 258 12.22 -4.48 20.37
C GLY A 258 11.78 -3.02 20.35
N PRO A 259 12.35 -2.16 21.21
CA PRO A 259 11.93 -0.76 21.42
C PRO A 259 11.99 0.15 20.16
N VAL A 260 12.32 -0.40 18.99
CA VAL A 260 12.50 0.32 17.73
C VAL A 260 11.16 0.62 17.04
N ALA A 261 10.12 -0.21 17.20
CA ALA A 261 8.80 0.08 16.62
C ALA A 261 8.02 1.19 17.38
N ALA A 262 8.46 1.55 18.59
CA ALA A 262 7.87 2.63 19.38
C ALA A 262 8.42 4.03 19.02
N MET A 263 9.49 4.12 18.22
CA MET A 263 10.26 5.37 18.03
C MET A 263 9.83 6.21 16.81
N ILE A 264 8.93 5.71 15.95
CA ILE A 264 8.34 6.44 14.81
C ILE A 264 6.81 6.57 14.98
N ARG A 265 6.34 6.71 16.22
CA ARG A 265 5.12 7.49 16.47
C ARG A 265 5.60 8.86 16.95
N ARG A 266 4.87 9.93 16.62
CA ARG A 266 5.05 11.31 17.15
C ARG A 266 5.60 11.27 18.58
N PRO A 267 6.43 12.23 19.05
CA PRO A 267 6.82 12.30 20.45
C PRO A 267 5.55 12.27 21.31
N VAL A 268 5.20 11.08 21.79
CA VAL A 268 4.28 10.88 22.88
C VAL A 268 5.07 11.47 24.03
N ALA A 269 4.56 12.56 24.59
CA ALA A 269 5.06 13.10 25.83
C ALA A 269 5.38 11.91 26.74
N ILE A 270 6.65 11.79 27.16
CA ILE A 270 7.12 10.71 28.04
C ILE A 270 6.00 10.47 29.05
N PRO A 271 5.29 9.33 29.02
CA PRO A 271 4.28 9.09 30.01
C PRO A 271 5.04 9.12 31.33
N LEU A 272 4.71 10.11 32.18
CA LEU A 272 4.91 9.97 33.61
C LEU A 272 4.53 8.52 33.96
N PRO A 273 5.35 7.80 34.74
CA PRO A 273 5.06 6.41 35.08
C PRO A 273 3.58 6.28 35.34
N LEU A 274 2.89 5.50 34.50
CA LEU A 274 1.44 5.39 34.55
C LEU A 274 1.11 5.10 36.01
N PRO A 275 0.33 5.97 36.69
CA PRO A 275 -0.09 5.68 38.05
C PRO A 275 -0.62 4.27 38.04
N GLU A 276 -0.09 3.44 38.94
CA GLU A 276 -0.45 2.05 39.12
C GLU A 276 -1.96 1.94 38.91
N PRO A 277 -2.44 1.15 37.92
CA PRO A 277 -3.82 1.24 37.45
C PRO A 277 -4.72 1.13 38.66
N ALA A 278 -5.39 2.25 38.98
CA ALA A 278 -6.25 2.32 40.13
C ALA A 278 -7.24 1.15 40.04
N PRO A 279 -7.47 0.40 41.13
CA PRO A 279 -8.28 -0.80 41.10
C PRO A 279 -9.60 -0.51 40.39
N ALA A 280 -9.92 -1.34 39.40
CA ALA A 280 -11.03 -1.13 38.48
C ALA A 280 -12.31 -0.80 39.25
N PHE A 281 -12.75 0.47 39.18
CA PHE A 281 -13.95 0.90 39.87
C PHE A 281 -15.16 0.18 39.26
N THR A 282 -15.84 -0.60 40.09
CA THR A 282 -17.01 -1.39 39.68
C THR A 282 -18.24 -0.82 40.39
N PRO A 283 -19.03 0.04 39.73
CA PRO A 283 -20.22 0.64 40.33
C PRO A 283 -21.23 -0.45 40.68
N LYS A 284 -21.79 -0.39 41.89
CA LYS A 284 -22.77 -1.38 42.38
C LYS A 284 -24.21 -1.04 41.97
N ASP A 285 -24.48 0.22 41.68
CA ASP A 285 -25.79 0.74 41.34
C ASP A 285 -25.69 1.92 40.35
N ARG A 286 -26.84 2.34 39.82
CA ARG A 286 -26.91 3.42 38.81
C ARG A 286 -26.40 4.75 39.37
N SER A 287 -26.66 5.03 40.65
CA SER A 287 -26.23 6.25 41.33
C SER A 287 -24.70 6.32 41.40
N GLN A 288 -24.02 5.22 41.73
CA GLN A 288 -22.56 5.13 41.71
C GLN A 288 -21.97 5.28 40.31
N LEU A 289 -22.62 4.71 39.29
CA LEU A 289 -22.21 4.86 37.89
C LEU A 289 -22.25 6.33 37.45
N ARG A 290 -23.35 7.03 37.74
CA ARG A 290 -23.47 8.47 37.43
C ARG A 290 -22.54 9.32 38.27
N TRP A 291 -22.40 9.04 39.56
CA TRP A 291 -21.45 9.74 40.43
C TRP A 291 -20.03 9.63 39.86
N ALA A 292 -19.61 8.44 39.46
CA ALA A 292 -18.30 8.20 38.86
C ALA A 292 -18.10 8.95 37.54
N LEU A 293 -19.14 9.02 36.69
CA LEU A 293 -19.10 9.85 35.49
C LEU A 293 -18.95 11.34 35.83
N THR A 294 -19.74 11.84 36.78
CA THR A 294 -19.75 13.25 37.14
C THR A 294 -18.47 13.71 37.83
N THR A 295 -17.82 12.84 38.59
CA THR A 295 -16.55 13.13 39.29
C THR A 295 -15.31 12.84 38.44
N GLY A 296 -15.48 12.36 37.20
CA GLY A 296 -14.38 12.00 36.31
C GLY A 296 -13.65 10.71 36.69
N ARG A 297 -14.23 9.91 37.61
CA ARG A 297 -13.69 8.60 37.99
C ARG A 297 -13.90 7.54 36.90
N LEU A 298 -14.92 7.71 36.06
CA LEU A 298 -15.10 6.98 34.81
C LEU A 298 -15.41 7.97 33.70
N SER A 299 -14.73 7.84 32.57
CA SER A 299 -15.07 8.55 31.34
C SER A 299 -16.33 7.97 30.71
N LEU A 300 -16.99 8.75 29.85
CA LEU A 300 -18.16 8.26 29.12
C LEU A 300 -17.78 7.09 28.19
N ALA A 301 -16.62 7.15 27.54
CA ALA A 301 -16.12 6.08 26.68
C ALA A 301 -15.96 4.76 27.45
N GLU A 302 -15.37 4.81 28.66
CA GLU A 302 -15.27 3.64 29.53
C GLU A 302 -16.65 3.10 29.90
N ILE A 303 -17.62 3.95 30.24
CA ILE A 303 -18.98 3.50 30.56
C ILE A 303 -19.64 2.84 29.34
N LEU A 304 -19.50 3.41 28.14
CA LEU A 304 -20.09 2.84 26.91
C LEU A 304 -19.42 1.53 26.47
N ALA A 305 -18.16 1.30 26.86
CA ALA A 305 -17.43 0.06 26.62
C ALA A 305 -17.82 -1.08 27.57
N ARG A 306 -18.45 -0.77 28.72
CA ARG A 306 -18.83 -1.80 29.71
C ARG A 306 -19.99 -2.65 29.22
N THR A 307 -19.87 -3.96 29.46
CA THR A 307 -20.86 -4.97 29.06
C THR A 307 -21.73 -5.46 30.22
N ASP A 308 -21.51 -4.96 31.44
CA ASP A 308 -22.25 -5.38 32.63
C ASP A 308 -23.73 -4.99 32.56
N ARG A 309 -24.57 -5.83 33.20
CA ARG A 309 -26.04 -5.71 33.16
C ARG A 309 -26.52 -4.36 33.71
N LEU A 310 -25.85 -3.83 34.73
CA LEU A 310 -26.19 -2.54 35.33
C LEU A 310 -26.04 -1.41 34.30
N THR A 311 -24.88 -1.37 33.62
CA THR A 311 -24.57 -0.34 32.63
C THR A 311 -25.49 -0.44 31.43
N ARG A 312 -25.64 -1.65 30.85
CA ARG A 312 -26.47 -1.86 29.65
C ARG A 312 -27.92 -1.41 29.84
N HIS A 313 -28.52 -1.62 31.01
CA HIS A 313 -29.91 -1.23 31.29
C HIS A 313 -30.05 0.14 31.96
N THR A 314 -29.01 0.96 31.99
CA THR A 314 -29.10 2.33 32.50
C THR A 314 -29.58 3.25 31.37
N SER A 315 -30.58 4.09 31.65
CA SER A 315 -31.06 5.11 30.70
C SER A 315 -29.95 6.11 30.40
N ILE A 316 -29.67 6.33 29.11
CA ILE A 316 -28.62 7.28 28.68
C ILE A 316 -29.01 8.72 29.04
N TRP A 317 -30.30 9.05 28.95
CA TRP A 317 -30.85 10.34 29.34
C TRP A 317 -30.66 10.64 30.82
N TRP A 318 -30.90 9.65 31.68
CA TRP A 318 -30.65 9.80 33.10
C TRP A 318 -29.15 9.96 33.42
N LEU A 319 -28.29 9.20 32.73
CA LEU A 319 -26.84 9.22 32.92
C LEU A 319 -26.23 10.57 32.51
N LEU A 320 -26.69 11.15 31.39
CA LEU A 320 -26.17 12.40 30.81
C LEU A 320 -26.93 13.65 31.25
N ARG A 321 -27.91 13.52 32.14
CA ARG A 321 -28.69 14.65 32.65
C ARG A 321 -27.76 15.70 33.28
N GLY A 322 -27.82 16.91 32.72
CA GLY A 322 -27.00 18.06 33.12
C GLY A 322 -25.73 18.27 32.28
N ARG A 323 -25.38 17.33 31.39
CA ARG A 323 -24.27 17.47 30.43
C ARG A 323 -24.75 17.72 29.00
N LEU A 324 -25.82 17.03 28.59
CA LEU A 324 -26.48 17.23 27.29
C LEU A 324 -27.93 17.63 27.49
N THR A 325 -28.46 18.43 26.56
CA THR A 325 -29.90 18.77 26.55
C THR A 325 -30.67 17.68 25.83
N GLY A 326 -31.95 17.50 26.15
CA GLY A 326 -32.79 16.52 25.46
C GLY A 326 -32.86 16.73 23.95
N ARG A 327 -32.90 18.01 23.52
CA ARG A 327 -32.88 18.37 22.10
C ARG A 327 -31.65 17.86 21.36
N ASP A 328 -30.48 17.87 22.02
CA ASP A 328 -29.22 17.38 21.43
C ASP A 328 -29.26 15.86 21.16
N LEU A 329 -29.96 15.12 22.03
CA LEU A 329 -30.12 13.67 21.95
C LEU A 329 -31.21 13.29 20.91
N ASP A 330 -32.34 13.99 20.93
CA ASP A 330 -33.44 13.78 19.99
C ASP A 330 -32.98 14.05 18.54
N ALA A 331 -32.18 15.09 18.32
CA ALA A 331 -31.62 15.43 17.01
C ALA A 331 -30.76 14.31 16.39
N HIS A 332 -30.25 13.39 17.22
CA HIS A 332 -29.43 12.25 16.80
C HIS A 332 -30.18 10.91 16.95
N GLY A 333 -31.50 10.95 17.06
CA GLY A 333 -32.36 9.77 17.09
C GLY A 333 -32.18 8.91 18.34
N ILE A 334 -31.84 9.53 19.49
CA ILE A 334 -31.67 8.83 20.78
C ILE A 334 -32.92 9.10 21.64
N PRO A 335 -33.97 8.27 21.57
CA PRO A 335 -35.20 8.49 22.31
C PRO A 335 -34.98 8.48 23.83
N GLU A 336 -35.85 9.12 24.59
CA GLU A 336 -35.77 9.20 26.06
C GLU A 336 -35.74 7.82 26.75
N SER A 337 -36.36 6.82 26.11
CA SER A 337 -36.37 5.44 26.56
C SER A 337 -35.08 4.66 26.28
N SER A 338 -34.12 5.21 25.52
CA SER A 338 -32.88 4.51 25.18
C SER A 338 -32.05 4.20 26.42
N THR A 339 -31.60 2.95 26.51
CA THR A 339 -30.57 2.54 27.45
C THR A 339 -29.20 2.54 26.78
N VAL A 340 -28.12 2.51 27.58
CA VAL A 340 -26.74 2.43 27.06
C VAL A 340 -26.56 1.24 26.10
N GLY A 341 -27.24 0.12 26.38
CA GLY A 341 -27.19 -1.08 25.55
C GLY A 341 -27.84 -0.94 24.18
N ASP A 342 -28.77 0.00 24.01
CA ASP A 342 -29.53 0.21 22.77
C ASP A 342 -28.81 1.14 21.78
N LEU A 343 -27.72 1.79 22.22
CA LEU A 343 -26.98 2.75 21.41
C LEU A 343 -26.19 2.05 20.30
N THR A 344 -26.43 2.49 19.07
CA THR A 344 -25.60 2.15 17.90
C THR A 344 -24.19 2.74 18.04
N LEU A 345 -23.21 2.20 17.29
CA LEU A 345 -21.83 2.72 17.29
C LEU A 345 -21.77 4.23 16.95
N PRO A 346 -22.43 4.73 15.89
CA PRO A 346 -22.40 6.17 15.58
C PRO A 346 -22.95 7.05 16.70
N GLN A 347 -23.98 6.58 17.40
CA GLN A 347 -24.55 7.32 18.54
C GLN A 347 -23.58 7.33 19.73
N ARG A 348 -22.85 6.23 19.98
CA ARG A 348 -21.83 6.18 21.04
C ARG A 348 -20.70 7.17 20.76
N ASP A 349 -20.20 7.19 19.53
CA ASP A 349 -19.12 8.10 19.11
C ASP A 349 -19.55 9.56 19.23
N TYR A 350 -20.76 9.88 18.76
CA TYR A 350 -21.35 11.21 18.93
C TYR A 350 -21.42 11.63 20.40
N LEU A 351 -21.90 10.76 21.30
CA LEU A 351 -22.04 11.10 22.72
C LEU A 351 -20.69 11.36 23.40
N VAL A 352 -19.67 10.57 23.07
CA VAL A 352 -18.30 10.78 23.59
C VAL A 352 -17.78 12.15 23.18
N ASP A 353 -17.88 12.48 21.89
CA ASP A 353 -17.41 13.75 21.36
C ASP A 353 -18.23 14.95 21.88
N ALA A 354 -19.55 14.83 21.94
CA ALA A 354 -20.44 15.88 22.44
C ALA A 354 -20.20 16.21 23.93
N VAL A 355 -19.92 15.20 24.76
CA VAL A 355 -19.59 15.40 26.18
C VAL A 355 -18.19 15.98 26.35
N ALA A 356 -17.22 15.55 25.54
CA ALA A 356 -15.86 16.10 25.56
C ALA A 356 -15.83 17.60 25.18
N ARG A 357 -16.70 18.04 24.26
CA ARG A 357 -16.79 19.45 23.86
C ARG A 357 -17.44 20.39 24.89
N LYS A 358 -18.19 19.86 25.86
CA LYS A 358 -18.93 20.65 26.86
C LYS A 358 -18.33 20.60 28.28
N GLY A 359 -17.34 19.74 28.52
CA GLY A 359 -16.66 19.60 29.82
C GLY A 359 -15.41 20.46 29.91
#